data_AF-A0A3B8P3P6-F1
#
_entry.id   AF-A0A3B8P3P6-F1
#
_cell.length_a   1.000
_cell.length_b   1.000
_cell.length_c   1.000
_cell.angle_alpha   90.00
_cell.angle_beta   90.00
_cell.angle_gamma   90.00
#
_symmetry.space_group_name_H-M   'P 1'
#
loop_
_entity.id
_entity.type
_entity.pdbx_description
1 polymer ?
#
loop_
_entity_poly.entity_id
_entity_poly.type
_entity_poly.pdbx_seq_one_letter_code
_entity_poly.pdbx_strand_id
1 'polypeptide(L)'
;AAGSIDRLVEVFAAEEKPLVRTLLADSLRLVVVQRLIKRVGPGRVAAREVLVATPAVRNLIREGRVAQLCSVMQAGAAQGMRTMESALQVLREHGQISAG
;
A
#
# COMPACT_ATOMS: atom_id res chain seq x y z
N ALA A 1 -0.96 0.13 -2.56
CA ALA A 1 -0.84 -1.17 -1.91
C ALA A 1 -1.95 -2.08 -2.39
N ALA A 2 -3.23 -1.69 -2.20
CA ALA A 2 -4.40 -2.38 -2.76
C ALA A 2 -4.22 -2.78 -4.24
N GLY A 3 -3.99 -1.79 -5.13
CA GLY A 3 -3.77 -2.09 -6.55
C GLY A 3 -2.48 -2.85 -6.89
N SER A 4 -1.57 -3.11 -5.92
CA SER A 4 -0.44 -4.03 -6.13
C SER A 4 -0.83 -5.47 -5.83
N ILE A 5 -1.66 -5.67 -4.79
CA ILE A 5 -2.28 -6.95 -4.49
C ILE A 5 -3.21 -7.37 -5.62
N ASP A 6 -4.08 -6.47 -6.10
CA ASP A 6 -4.99 -6.76 -7.21
C ASP A 6 -4.23 -7.21 -8.46
N ARG A 7 -3.22 -6.45 -8.87
CA ARG A 7 -2.41 -6.80 -10.03
C ARG A 7 -1.69 -8.13 -9.89
N LEU A 8 -1.33 -8.55 -8.67
CA LEU A 8 -0.74 -9.86 -8.42
C LEU A 8 -1.79 -10.97 -8.60
N VAL A 9 -3.01 -10.77 -8.12
CA VAL A 9 -4.10 -11.75 -8.25
C VAL A 9 -4.65 -11.80 -9.69
N GLU A 10 -4.66 -10.68 -10.40
CA GLU A 10 -5.23 -10.57 -11.75
C GLU A 10 -4.47 -11.37 -12.83
N VAL A 11 -3.24 -11.82 -12.59
CA VAL A 11 -2.49 -12.65 -13.57
C VAL A 11 -2.94 -14.11 -13.62
N PHE A 12 -3.75 -14.54 -12.65
CA PHE A 12 -4.24 -15.92 -12.53
C PHE A 12 -5.64 -16.08 -13.14
N ALA A 13 -5.98 -17.31 -13.53
CA ALA A 13 -7.30 -17.64 -14.04
C ALA A 13 -8.38 -17.44 -12.97
N ALA A 14 -9.62 -17.18 -13.37
CA ALA A 14 -10.69 -16.77 -12.45
C ALA A 14 -10.94 -17.79 -11.33
N GLU A 15 -10.85 -19.08 -11.66
CA GLU A 15 -10.99 -20.23 -10.78
C GLU A 15 -9.84 -20.35 -9.76
N GLU A 16 -8.65 -19.83 -10.07
CA GLU A 16 -7.46 -19.87 -9.21
C GLU A 16 -7.41 -18.69 -8.24
N LYS A 17 -8.03 -17.54 -8.59
CA LYS A 17 -7.99 -16.30 -7.81
C LYS A 17 -8.40 -16.48 -6.33
N PRO A 18 -9.42 -17.28 -5.96
CA PRO A 18 -9.75 -17.52 -4.54
C PRO A 18 -8.60 -18.20 -3.77
N LEU A 19 -7.99 -19.24 -4.35
CA LEU A 19 -6.88 -19.96 -3.72
C LEU A 19 -5.65 -19.05 -3.58
N VAL A 20 -5.31 -18.30 -4.63
CA VAL A 20 -4.19 -17.35 -4.63
C VAL A 20 -4.39 -16.28 -3.55
N ARG A 21 -5.60 -15.74 -3.39
CA ARG A 21 -5.91 -14.79 -2.32
C ARG A 21 -5.69 -15.38 -0.93
N THR A 22 -6.08 -16.63 -0.70
CA THR A 22 -5.83 -17.33 0.57
C THR A 22 -4.34 -17.47 0.84
N LEU A 23 -3.56 -18.00 -0.12
CA LEU A 23 -2.11 -18.18 0.03
C LEU A 23 -1.38 -16.85 0.23
N LEU A 24 -1.80 -15.81 -0.48
CA LEU A 24 -1.27 -14.46 -0.31
C LEU A 24 -1.60 -13.91 1.07
N ALA A 25 -2.84 -14.06 1.54
CA ALA A 25 -3.25 -13.59 2.86
C ALA A 25 -2.50 -14.30 3.99
N ASP A 26 -2.04 -15.53 3.81
CA ASP A 26 -1.29 -16.27 4.82
C ASP A 26 0.21 -15.91 4.83
N SER A 27 0.81 -15.73 3.65
CA SER A 27 2.25 -15.49 3.50
C SER A 27 2.65 -14.00 3.53
N LEU A 28 1.78 -13.08 3.11
CA LEU A 28 2.09 -11.66 3.01
C LEU A 28 2.46 -11.08 4.38
N ARG A 29 3.56 -10.31 4.44
CA ARG A 29 3.97 -9.60 5.67
C ARG A 29 3.66 -8.11 5.60
N LEU A 30 4.02 -7.48 4.49
CA LEU A 30 3.79 -6.07 4.21
C LEU A 30 3.91 -5.79 2.72
N VAL A 31 3.37 -4.66 2.28
CA VAL A 31 3.53 -4.11 0.93
C VAL A 31 4.11 -2.71 1.06
N VAL A 32 5.23 -2.45 0.39
CA VAL A 32 5.79 -1.09 0.24
C VAL A 32 5.64 -0.66 -1.20
N VAL A 33 4.99 0.49 -1.41
CA VAL A 33 4.93 1.14 -2.72
C VAL A 33 5.76 2.41 -2.66
N GLN A 34 6.76 2.52 -3.54
CA GLN A 34 7.66 3.67 -3.60
C GLN A 34 7.42 4.50 -4.85
N ARG A 35 7.35 5.82 -4.69
CA ARG A 35 7.39 6.80 -5.78
C ARG A 35 8.55 7.76 -5.56
N LEU A 36 9.36 7.97 -6.60
CA LEU A 36 10.45 8.96 -6.56
C LEU A 36 9.92 10.32 -7.02
N ILE A 37 9.85 11.25 -6.06
CA ILE A 37 9.35 12.60 -6.27
C ILE A 37 10.52 13.54 -6.48
N LYS A 38 10.39 14.49 -7.40
CA LYS A 38 11.40 15.54 -7.61
C LYS A 38 11.51 16.38 -6.33
N ARG A 39 12.73 16.62 -5.85
CA ARG A 39 12.94 17.48 -4.68
C ARG A 39 12.84 18.96 -5.04
N VAL A 40 12.60 19.80 -4.04
CA VAL A 40 13.03 21.20 -4.08
C VAL A 40 14.55 21.19 -3.95
N GLY A 41 15.24 21.54 -5.03
CA GLY A 41 16.69 21.35 -5.17
C GLY A 41 17.07 20.13 -6.00
N PRO A 42 18.33 19.68 -5.94
CA PRO A 42 18.81 18.57 -6.77
C PRO A 42 18.24 17.21 -6.33
N GLY A 43 18.06 16.31 -7.29
CA GLY A 43 17.74 14.91 -7.05
C GLY A 43 16.26 14.60 -6.76
N ARG A 44 16.02 13.44 -6.15
CA ARG A 44 14.68 12.90 -5.86
C ARG A 44 14.57 12.40 -4.41
N VAL A 45 13.36 12.35 -3.89
CA VAL A 45 13.04 11.77 -2.58
C VAL A 45 12.00 10.66 -2.76
N ALA A 46 12.13 9.59 -1.96
CA ALA A 46 11.20 8.49 -1.98
C ALA A 46 9.99 8.78 -1.09
N ALA A 47 8.81 8.95 -1.68
CA ALA A 47 7.54 8.81 -0.98
C ALA A 47 7.21 7.32 -0.90
N ARG A 48 6.93 6.80 0.30
CA ARG A 48 6.63 5.38 0.50
C ARG A 48 5.30 5.20 1.21
N GLU A 49 4.41 4.50 0.54
CA GLU A 49 3.21 3.92 1.14
C GLU A 49 3.54 2.53 1.71
N VAL A 50 3.01 2.23 2.88
CA VAL A 50 3.27 1.00 3.63
C VAL A 50 1.94 0.43 4.12
N LEU A 51 1.64 -0.80 3.71
CA LEU A 51 0.54 -1.60 4.22
C LEU A 51 1.11 -2.79 4.98
N VAL A 52 0.71 -2.98 6.24
CA VAL A 52 1.13 -4.13 7.06
C VAL A 52 0.04 -5.20 7.03
N ALA A 53 0.41 -6.48 6.88
CA ALA A 53 -0.54 -7.58 6.80
C ALA A 53 -1.03 -8.00 8.21
N THR A 54 -1.83 -7.15 8.84
CA THR A 54 -2.55 -7.42 10.09
C THR A 54 -3.68 -8.43 9.86
N PRO A 55 -4.24 -9.05 10.92
CA PRO A 55 -5.36 -9.98 10.76
C PRO A 55 -6.55 -9.39 9.95
N ALA A 56 -6.88 -8.11 10.18
CA ALA A 56 -7.92 -7.41 9.43
C ALA A 56 -7.59 -7.28 7.93
N VAL A 57 -6.35 -6.88 7.61
CA VAL A 57 -5.88 -6.78 6.21
C VAL A 57 -5.92 -8.14 5.52
N ARG A 58 -5.46 -9.20 6.20
CA ARG A 58 -5.48 -10.57 5.66
C ARG A 58 -6.89 -11.04 5.34
N ASN A 59 -7.85 -10.77 6.22
CA ASN A 59 -9.25 -11.11 5.97
C ASN A 59 -9.79 -10.39 4.73
N LEU A 60 -9.52 -9.09 4.57
CA LEU A 60 -9.92 -8.34 3.39
C LEU A 60 -9.30 -8.89 2.09
N ILE A 61 -8.06 -9.37 2.13
CA ILE A 61 -7.41 -10.02 0.98
C ILE A 61 -8.13 -11.32 0.61
N ARG A 62 -8.41 -12.20 1.59
CA ARG A 62 -9.15 -13.47 1.34
C ARG A 62 -10.50 -13.22 0.69
N GLU A 63 -11.21 -12.21 1.20
CA GLU A 63 -12.54 -11.86 0.71
C GLU A 63 -12.52 -11.07 -0.61
N GLY A 64 -11.34 -10.66 -1.11
CA GLY A 64 -11.22 -9.84 -2.32
C GLY A 64 -11.72 -8.41 -2.14
N ARG A 65 -11.86 -7.92 -0.90
CA ARG A 65 -12.33 -6.57 -0.57
C ARG A 65 -11.17 -5.57 -0.48
N VAL A 66 -10.26 -5.67 -1.43
CA VAL A 66 -9.02 -4.87 -1.57
C VAL A 66 -9.23 -3.36 -1.62
N ALA A 67 -10.37 -2.89 -2.12
CA ALA A 67 -10.74 -1.47 -2.12
C ALA A 67 -10.81 -0.88 -0.69
N GLN A 68 -11.16 -1.71 0.31
CA GLN A 68 -11.27 -1.29 1.71
C GLN A 68 -9.91 -1.17 2.40
N LEU A 69 -8.82 -1.67 1.79
CA LEU A 69 -7.48 -1.61 2.37
C LEU A 69 -6.99 -0.17 2.54
N CYS A 70 -7.47 0.79 1.73
CA CYS A 70 -7.10 2.19 1.87
C CYS A 70 -7.56 2.76 3.23
N SER A 71 -8.82 2.53 3.59
CA SER A 71 -9.39 3.00 4.86
C SER A 71 -8.74 2.34 6.07
N VAL A 72 -8.43 1.03 5.98
CA VAL A 72 -7.66 0.33 7.03
C VAL A 72 -6.27 0.93 7.19
N MET A 73 -5.60 1.26 6.09
CA MET A 73 -4.28 1.87 6.11
C MET A 73 -4.28 3.28 6.72
N GLN A 74 -5.33 4.07 6.48
CA GLN A 74 -5.51 5.39 7.11
C GLN A 74 -5.61 5.29 8.64
N ALA A 75 -6.38 4.33 9.15
CA ALA A 75 -6.50 4.08 10.59
C ALA A 75 -5.29 3.35 11.20
N GLY A 76 -4.49 2.67 10.38
CA GLY A 76 -3.40 1.79 10.80
C GLY A 76 -2.07 2.49 11.11
N ALA A 77 -2.02 3.81 11.26
CA ALA A 77 -0.77 4.55 11.47
C ALA A 77 0.04 4.03 12.67
N ALA A 78 -0.63 3.73 13.79
CA ALA A 78 0.00 3.15 14.98
C ALA A 78 0.60 1.75 14.75
N GLN A 79 0.16 1.06 13.69
CA GLN A 79 0.66 -0.26 13.29
C GLN A 79 1.79 -0.16 12.25
N GLY A 80 2.32 1.05 12.02
CA GLY A 80 3.38 1.32 11.05
C GLY A 80 2.88 1.46 9.61
N MET A 81 1.58 1.57 9.40
CA MET A 81 1.01 1.82 8.08
C MET A 81 1.14 3.29 7.69
N ARG A 82 1.20 3.54 6.38
CA ARG A 82 1.26 4.90 5.84
C ARG A 82 0.67 4.94 4.44
N THR A 83 -0.26 5.85 4.18
CA THR A 83 -0.80 6.06 2.82
C THR A 83 0.20 6.81 1.95
N MET A 84 0.07 6.70 0.62
CA MET A 84 0.90 7.52 -0.29
C MET A 84 0.63 9.02 -0.09
N GLU A 85 -0.63 9.38 0.18
CA GLU A 85 -1.04 10.76 0.45
C GLU A 85 -0.34 11.32 1.68
N SER A 86 -0.36 10.60 2.82
CA SER A 86 0.30 11.07 4.03
C SER A 86 1.82 11.10 3.88
N ALA A 87 2.40 10.15 3.14
CA ALA A 87 3.83 10.20 2.82
C ALA A 87 4.21 11.45 2.00
N LEU A 88 3.38 11.85 1.04
CA LEU A 88 3.61 13.07 0.26
C LEU A 88 3.40 14.33 1.10
N GLN A 89 2.38 14.34 1.95
CA GLN A 89 2.08 15.46 2.84
C GLN A 89 3.25 15.77 3.77
N VAL A 90 3.82 14.75 4.41
CA VAL A 90 5.01 14.89 5.27
C VAL A 90 6.20 15.46 4.50
N LEU A 91 6.41 15.05 3.24
CA LEU A 91 7.50 15.59 2.42
C LEU A 91 7.29 17.07 2.07
N ARG A 92 6.04 17.52 1.90
CA ARG A 92 5.70 18.94 1.68
C ARG A 92 5.91 19.77 2.93
N GLU A 93 5.44 19.28 4.07
CA GLU A 93 5.61 19.95 5.38
C GLU A 93 7.08 20.13 5.74
N HIS A 94 7.93 19.18 5.35
CA HIS A 94 9.39 19.29 5.50
C HIS A 94 10.08 20.11 4.39
N GLY A 95 9.34 20.72 3.48
CA GLY A 95 9.89 21.53 2.37
C GLY A 95 10.73 20.73 1.37
N GLN A 96 10.64 19.40 1.37
CA GLN A 96 11.46 18.55 0.50
C GLN A 96 10.92 18.46 -0.92
N ILE A 97 9.61 18.69 -1.11
CA ILE A 97 8.93 18.70 -2.41
C ILE A 97 8.00 19.91 -2.48
N SER A 98 7.68 20.38 -3.68
CA SER A 98 6.77 21.51 -3.88
C SER A 98 5.34 21.16 -3.46
N ALA A 99 4.56 22.18 -3.08
CA ALA A 99 3.16 22.01 -2.67
C ALA A 99 2.27 21.47 -3.82
N GLY A 100 2.65 21.70 -5.07
CA GLY A 100 1.85 21.43 -6.26
C GLY A 100 1.67 22.73 -7.01
#